data_AF-A0A6N4V4C0-F1
#
_entry.id   AF-A0A6N4V4C0-F1
#
_cell.length_a   1.000
_cell.length_b   1.000
_cell.length_c   1.000
_cell.angle_alpha   90.00
_cell.angle_beta   90.00
_cell.angle_gamma   90.00
#
_symmetry.space_group_name_H-M   'P 1'
#
loop_
_entity.id
_entity.type
_entity.pdbx_description
1 polymer ?
#
loop_
_entity_poly.entity_id
_entity_poly.type
_entity_poly.pdbx_seq_one_letter_code
_entity_poly.pdbx_strand_id
1 'polypeptide(L)'
;MLAAQEAIDYGVRPGSWGCREKIDADAADPARGRTAMVGHPRSMTSNSDDDDIEIIGGDPAGTADERGADGKALTDLVEQPAKVMRIGTMIKQLLEEVRAAPLDEASRGRLRDIHRTSISELEDGLAPELRDELERLTLPFTEDNVPSDAELRIAQAQLVGWLEGLFHGIQTALFAQQMAARQQLEQMRQGALPPGVSVPGQRGGPGHPGTGQYL
;
A
#
# COMPACT_ATOMS: atom_id res chain seq x y z
N MET A 1 19.84 -15.33 -26.32
CA MET A 1 18.91 -15.08 -25.19
C MET A 1 19.00 -13.59 -24.85
N LEU A 2 18.54 -12.77 -25.81
CA LEU A 2 18.74 -11.32 -25.90
C LEU A 2 17.48 -10.82 -26.63
N ALA A 3 16.42 -10.53 -25.86
CA ALA A 3 15.19 -9.84 -26.29
C ALA A 3 14.21 -9.75 -25.11
N ALA A 4 14.17 -8.59 -24.44
CA ALA A 4 12.99 -7.95 -23.84
C ALA A 4 13.43 -6.80 -22.92
N GLN A 5 14.16 -5.86 -23.51
CA GLN A 5 14.16 -4.44 -23.13
C GLN A 5 13.16 -3.77 -24.08
N GLU A 6 12.41 -2.78 -23.60
CA GLU A 6 11.32 -2.01 -24.25
C GLU A 6 9.89 -2.53 -24.06
N ALA A 7 9.22 -1.99 -23.04
CA ALA A 7 7.86 -1.42 -23.12
C ALA A 7 7.38 -1.07 -21.70
N ILE A 8 7.36 0.21 -21.35
CA ILE A 8 6.27 0.95 -20.67
C ILE A 8 6.76 2.41 -20.65
N ASP A 9 6.63 3.05 -21.80
CA ASP A 9 6.48 4.49 -21.90
C ASP A 9 5.52 4.72 -23.07
N TYR A 10 4.23 4.92 -22.77
CA TYR A 10 3.24 5.58 -23.64
C TYR A 10 1.97 5.79 -22.81
N GLY A 11 1.84 6.98 -22.22
CA GLY A 11 0.59 7.36 -21.56
C GLY A 11 0.48 8.78 -21.01
N VAL A 12 1.55 9.56 -20.85
CA VAL A 12 1.44 10.94 -20.34
C VAL A 12 2.14 11.92 -21.26
N ARG A 13 1.34 12.70 -22.00
CA ARG A 13 1.82 13.78 -22.87
C ARG A 13 2.31 14.97 -22.02
N PRO A 14 3.43 15.61 -22.37
CA PRO A 14 3.81 16.88 -21.78
C PRO A 14 3.14 18.02 -22.56
N GLY A 15 2.37 18.87 -21.87
CA GLY A 15 1.90 20.14 -22.41
C GLY A 15 0.41 20.40 -22.23
N SER A 16 0.05 21.02 -21.11
CA SER A 16 -0.50 22.39 -21.09
C SER A 16 -0.90 22.71 -19.66
N TRP A 17 -0.05 23.43 -18.93
CA TRP A 17 -0.50 24.17 -17.75
C TRP A 17 -1.23 25.40 -18.26
N GLY A 18 -2.45 25.18 -18.77
CA GLY A 18 -3.38 26.25 -19.07
C GLY A 18 -3.90 26.79 -17.75
N CYS A 19 -3.50 28.02 -17.43
CA CYS A 19 -4.09 28.83 -16.38
C CYS A 19 -5.61 28.91 -16.59
N ARG A 20 -6.36 28.09 -15.86
CA ARG A 20 -7.81 28.15 -15.80
C ARG A 20 -8.21 29.23 -14.80
N GLU A 21 -8.69 30.31 -15.39
CA GLU A 21 -9.77 31.20 -14.94
C GLU A 21 -10.07 31.31 -13.44
N LYS A 22 -9.94 32.56 -12.99
CA LYS A 22 -10.34 33.09 -11.71
C LYS A 22 -11.78 32.69 -11.37
N ILE A 23 -11.96 32.06 -10.22
CA ILE A 23 -13.24 32.04 -9.53
C ILE A 23 -13.27 33.31 -8.69
N ASP A 24 -14.06 34.29 -9.13
CA ASP A 24 -14.42 35.45 -8.32
C ASP A 24 -15.37 35.00 -7.21
N ALA A 25 -14.93 35.16 -5.97
CA ALA A 25 -15.76 35.09 -4.79
C ALA A 25 -16.01 36.53 -4.33
N ASP A 26 -17.20 37.06 -4.61
CA ASP A 26 -17.76 38.17 -3.83
C ASP A 26 -19.26 38.34 -4.12
N ALA A 27 -20.09 38.18 -3.10
CA ALA A 27 -21.36 38.90 -2.87
C ALA A 27 -22.17 38.21 -1.76
N ALA A 28 -22.08 38.79 -0.57
CA ALA A 28 -23.07 38.64 0.48
C ALA A 28 -24.33 39.46 0.15
N ASP A 29 -25.52 38.92 0.44
CA ASP A 29 -26.71 39.72 0.76
C ASP A 29 -27.61 38.97 1.77
N PRO A 30 -27.87 39.53 2.97
CA PRO A 30 -28.78 38.96 3.97
C PRO A 30 -30.09 39.76 4.08
N ALA A 31 -31.24 39.17 3.69
CA ALA A 31 -32.54 39.70 4.13
C ALA A 31 -33.72 38.70 4.11
N ARG A 32 -34.13 38.31 5.33
CA ARG A 32 -35.51 38.24 5.88
C ARG A 32 -36.60 37.38 5.21
N GLY A 33 -37.20 36.51 6.02
CA GLY A 33 -38.60 36.07 5.85
C GLY A 33 -39.06 35.00 6.83
N ARG A 34 -39.47 35.41 8.04
CA ARG A 34 -40.15 34.55 9.05
C ARG A 34 -41.52 34.10 8.55
N THR A 35 -41.94 32.87 8.86
CA THR A 35 -43.30 32.52 9.36
C THR A 35 -43.28 31.09 9.91
N ALA A 36 -43.79 30.94 11.14
CA ALA A 36 -43.98 29.70 11.87
C ALA A 36 -45.25 28.96 11.41
N MET A 37 -45.33 27.64 11.59
CA MET A 37 -46.57 26.93 11.96
C MET A 37 -46.27 25.53 12.51
N VAL A 38 -47.03 25.19 13.54
CA VAL A 38 -46.97 24.05 14.45
C VAL A 38 -47.73 22.84 13.89
N GLY A 39 -47.30 21.61 14.21
CA GLY A 39 -48.14 20.41 14.10
C GLY A 39 -47.42 19.07 14.35
N HIS A 40 -47.46 18.57 15.59
CA HIS A 40 -47.30 17.13 15.93
C HIS A 40 -48.70 16.44 15.91
N PRO A 41 -48.84 15.12 16.17
CA PRO A 41 -48.54 13.98 15.30
C PRO A 41 -49.81 13.09 15.10
N ARG A 42 -49.78 12.08 14.21
CA ARG A 42 -50.74 10.96 14.26
C ARG A 42 -50.04 9.62 14.14
N SER A 43 -50.26 8.80 15.15
CA SER A 43 -50.04 7.36 15.23
C SER A 43 -51.20 6.62 14.55
N MET A 44 -50.92 5.49 13.89
CA MET A 44 -51.87 4.38 13.70
C MET A 44 -51.14 3.09 13.29
N THR A 45 -51.18 2.11 14.22
CA THR A 45 -51.53 0.67 14.07
C THR A 45 -50.60 -0.25 13.26
N SER A 46 -49.91 -1.21 13.90
CA SER A 46 -50.27 -2.66 14.10
C SER A 46 -50.32 -3.47 12.79
N ASN A 47 -49.76 -4.67 12.62
CA ASN A 47 -49.44 -5.77 13.53
C ASN A 47 -48.69 -6.86 12.72
N SER A 48 -48.00 -7.78 13.43
CA SER A 48 -47.80 -9.21 13.06
C SER A 48 -46.94 -9.55 11.83
N ASP A 49 -46.18 -10.64 11.75
CA ASP A 49 -45.71 -11.71 12.64
C ASP A 49 -44.62 -12.46 11.83
N ASP A 50 -43.76 -13.20 12.54
CA ASP A 50 -42.96 -14.37 12.11
C ASP A 50 -42.00 -14.28 10.90
N ASP A 51 -40.69 -14.28 11.19
CA ASP A 51 -39.72 -15.27 10.67
C ASP A 51 -38.32 -15.01 11.29
N ASP A 52 -38.14 -15.38 12.56
CA ASP A 52 -36.81 -15.48 13.19
C ASP A 52 -36.32 -16.94 13.07
N ILE A 53 -35.46 -17.20 12.08
CA ILE A 53 -34.75 -18.47 11.94
C ILE A 53 -33.45 -18.37 12.75
N GLU A 54 -33.47 -18.92 13.97
CA GLU A 54 -32.29 -19.11 14.82
C GLU A 54 -31.41 -20.24 14.26
N ILE A 55 -30.29 -19.89 13.62
CA ILE A 55 -29.24 -20.84 13.23
C ILE A 55 -28.36 -21.08 14.46
N ILE A 56 -28.63 -22.18 15.18
CA ILE A 56 -27.72 -22.73 16.19
C ILE A 56 -26.54 -23.38 15.45
N GLY A 57 -25.51 -22.57 15.17
CA GLY A 57 -24.20 -23.04 14.73
C GLY A 57 -23.42 -23.59 15.92
N GLY A 58 -23.41 -24.92 16.04
CA GLY A 58 -22.63 -25.65 17.02
C GLY A 58 -21.13 -25.41 16.89
N ASP A 59 -20.50 -25.24 18.04
CA ASP A 59 -19.06 -25.16 18.28
C ASP A 59 -18.37 -26.51 18.01
N PRO A 60 -17.30 -26.56 17.19
CA PRO A 60 -16.28 -27.56 17.35
C PRO A 60 -15.01 -26.92 17.89
N ALA A 61 -14.83 -27.03 19.20
CA ALA A 61 -13.54 -26.92 19.87
C ALA A 61 -12.52 -27.80 19.12
N GLY A 62 -11.52 -27.15 18.52
CA GLY A 62 -10.51 -27.85 17.71
C GLY A 62 -9.46 -26.94 17.09
N THR A 63 -8.54 -26.46 17.92
CA THR A 63 -7.13 -26.19 17.57
C THR A 63 -6.83 -25.40 16.28
N ALA A 64 -6.72 -24.08 16.39
CA ALA A 64 -5.68 -23.26 15.74
C ALA A 64 -6.03 -21.77 15.88
N ASP A 65 -5.72 -21.17 17.03
CA ASP A 65 -5.66 -19.70 17.11
C ASP A 65 -4.45 -19.23 17.90
N GLU A 66 -3.27 -19.70 17.47
CA GLU A 66 -1.96 -19.14 17.87
C GLU A 66 -1.08 -18.92 16.63
N ARG A 67 -1.67 -18.49 15.50
CA ARG A 67 -0.92 -18.09 14.29
C ARG A 67 -1.50 -16.87 13.56
N GLY A 68 -2.17 -15.97 14.28
CA GLY A 68 -2.76 -14.76 13.69
C GLY A 68 -2.40 -13.43 14.36
N ALA A 69 -1.74 -13.43 15.52
CA ALA A 69 -1.69 -12.24 16.37
C ALA A 69 -0.48 -11.30 16.15
N ASP A 70 0.51 -11.67 15.33
CA ASP A 70 1.75 -10.87 15.15
C ASP A 70 2.00 -10.45 13.69
N GLY A 71 0.92 -10.32 12.93
CA GLY A 71 0.95 -10.01 11.51
C GLY A 71 -0.03 -8.91 11.17
N LYS A 72 0.10 -7.70 11.75
CA LYS A 72 -0.28 -6.51 10.98
C LYS A 72 0.37 -6.71 9.61
N ALA A 73 -0.43 -6.75 8.54
CA ALA A 73 0.14 -7.07 7.23
C ALA A 73 1.23 -6.04 7.01
N LEU A 74 2.43 -6.46 6.55
CA LEU A 74 3.55 -5.54 6.45
C LEU A 74 3.23 -4.32 5.54
N THR A 75 2.20 -4.47 4.70
CA THR A 75 1.55 -3.41 3.92
C THR A 75 0.83 -2.36 4.75
N ASP A 76 0.33 -2.71 5.93
CA ASP A 76 -0.41 -1.84 6.85
C ASP A 76 0.50 -0.91 7.64
N LEU A 77 1.82 -1.15 7.61
CA LEU A 77 2.80 -0.22 8.18
C LEU A 77 2.88 1.08 7.38
N VAL A 78 2.47 1.08 6.10
CA VAL A 78 2.48 2.26 5.23
C VAL A 78 1.04 2.58 4.84
N GLU A 79 0.42 3.47 5.61
CA GLU A 79 -0.98 3.88 5.43
C GLU A 79 -1.20 4.58 4.08
N GLN A 80 -0.20 5.36 3.61
CA GLN A 80 -0.29 6.11 2.35
C GLN A 80 0.92 5.87 1.44
N PRO A 81 1.03 4.70 0.77
CA PRO A 81 2.22 4.33 0.00
C PRO A 81 2.57 5.33 -1.09
N ALA A 82 1.58 5.84 -1.82
CA ALA A 82 1.79 6.81 -2.89
C ALA A 82 2.35 8.16 -2.37
N LYS A 83 1.89 8.61 -1.19
CA LYS A 83 2.37 9.85 -0.56
C LYS A 83 3.84 9.69 -0.16
N VAL A 84 4.16 8.60 0.54
CA VAL A 84 5.52 8.29 1.01
C VAL A 84 6.49 8.15 -0.17
N MET A 85 6.11 7.46 -1.24
CA MET A 85 6.94 7.33 -2.45
C MET A 85 7.20 8.67 -3.14
N ARG A 86 6.19 9.54 -3.23
CA ARG A 86 6.33 10.87 -3.82
C ARG A 86 7.31 11.73 -3.01
N ILE A 87 7.19 11.73 -1.69
CA ILE A 87 8.08 12.49 -0.80
C ILE A 87 9.50 11.91 -0.86
N GLY A 88 9.66 10.59 -0.80
CA GLY A 88 10.97 9.94 -0.90
C GLY A 88 11.69 10.26 -2.21
N THR A 89 10.97 10.28 -3.33
CA THR A 89 11.54 10.66 -4.64
C THR A 89 11.97 12.13 -4.66
N MET A 90 11.16 13.02 -4.08
CA MET A 90 11.50 14.43 -3.94
C MET A 90 12.78 14.63 -3.10
N ILE A 91 12.87 13.98 -1.93
CA ILE A 91 14.07 14.06 -1.07
C ILE A 91 15.30 13.54 -1.82
N LYS A 92 15.16 12.43 -2.54
CA LYS A 92 16.26 11.86 -3.35
C LYS A 92 16.74 12.84 -4.42
N GLN A 93 15.83 13.51 -5.12
CA GLN A 93 16.20 14.53 -6.11
C GLN A 93 16.93 15.70 -5.46
N LEU A 94 16.43 16.22 -4.32
CA LEU A 94 17.11 17.27 -3.58
C LEU A 94 18.51 16.87 -3.11
N LEU A 95 18.69 15.62 -2.69
CA LEU A 95 19.99 15.09 -2.28
C LEU A 95 20.99 15.11 -3.43
N GLU A 96 20.55 14.75 -4.63
CA GLU A 96 21.41 14.80 -5.82
C GLU A 96 21.74 16.25 -6.24
N GLU A 97 20.81 17.19 -6.09
CA GLU A 97 21.10 18.62 -6.33
C GLU A 97 22.20 19.15 -5.40
N VAL A 98 22.13 18.84 -4.09
CA VAL A 98 23.16 19.26 -3.11
C VAL A 98 24.51 18.60 -3.40
N ARG A 99 24.52 17.41 -4.01
CA ARG A 99 25.77 16.75 -4.43
C ARG A 99 26.34 17.35 -5.71
N ALA A 100 25.48 17.86 -6.60
CA ALA A 100 25.88 18.39 -7.90
C ALA A 100 26.57 19.75 -7.80
N ALA A 101 26.12 20.63 -6.90
CA ALA A 101 26.70 21.95 -6.74
C ALA A 101 26.60 22.47 -5.29
N PRO A 102 27.56 23.32 -4.84
CA PRO A 102 27.48 23.99 -3.55
C PRO A 102 26.26 24.91 -3.45
N LEU A 103 25.64 24.97 -2.28
CA LEU A 103 24.48 25.83 -2.03
C LEU A 103 24.87 27.14 -1.32
N ASP A 104 24.14 28.20 -1.61
CA ASP A 104 24.20 29.42 -0.82
C ASP A 104 23.42 29.29 0.50
N GLU A 105 23.65 30.22 1.43
CA GLU A 105 23.01 30.25 2.75
C GLU A 105 21.48 30.19 2.67
N ALA A 106 20.88 30.96 1.75
CA ALA A 106 19.43 31.04 1.58
C ALA A 106 18.84 29.70 1.10
N SER A 107 19.50 29.03 0.15
CA SER A 107 19.08 27.71 -0.33
C SER A 107 19.22 26.64 0.74
N ARG A 108 20.28 26.68 1.55
CA ARG A 108 20.46 25.77 2.70
C ARG A 108 19.36 25.96 3.75
N GLY A 109 19.01 27.22 4.07
CA GLY A 109 17.90 27.53 4.96
C GLY A 109 16.56 26.98 4.45
N ARG A 110 16.27 27.19 3.16
CA ARG A 110 15.07 26.61 2.52
C ARG A 110 15.09 25.08 2.57
N LEU A 111 16.24 24.46 2.34
CA LEU A 111 16.35 23.00 2.31
C LEU A 111 16.16 22.36 3.69
N ARG A 112 16.63 23.02 4.75
CA ARG A 112 16.33 22.67 6.15
C ARG A 112 14.82 22.64 6.39
N ASP A 113 14.11 23.69 5.97
CA ASP A 113 12.66 23.80 6.17
C ASP A 113 11.88 22.75 5.36
N ILE A 114 12.33 22.46 4.13
CA ILE A 114 11.79 21.36 3.31
C ILE A 114 12.03 20.02 4.00
N HIS A 115 13.22 19.77 4.56
CA HIS A 115 13.53 18.54 5.27
C HIS A 115 12.58 18.31 6.46
N ARG A 116 12.39 19.34 7.30
CA ARG A 116 11.45 19.30 8.42
C ARG A 116 10.02 18.99 7.96
N THR A 117 9.54 19.73 6.95
CA THR A 117 8.20 19.52 6.41
C THR A 117 8.04 18.12 5.82
N SER A 118 9.09 17.60 5.16
CA SER A 118 9.07 16.26 4.58
C SER A 118 8.96 15.17 5.63
N ILE A 119 9.61 15.32 6.80
CA ILE A 119 9.48 14.37 7.92
C ILE A 119 8.02 14.33 8.41
N SER A 120 7.42 15.49 8.68
CA SER A 120 6.01 15.57 9.11
C SER A 120 5.06 14.96 8.08
N GLU A 121 5.29 15.22 6.78
CA GLU A 121 4.46 14.65 5.72
C GLU A 121 4.65 13.13 5.54
N LEU A 122 5.84 12.61 5.87
CA LEU A 122 6.11 11.17 5.93
C LEU A 122 5.40 10.53 7.12
N GLU A 123 5.48 11.13 8.31
CA GLU A 123 4.81 10.65 9.52
C GLU A 123 3.31 10.46 9.28
N ASP A 124 2.66 11.43 8.65
CA ASP A 124 1.24 11.36 8.26
C ASP A 124 0.88 10.15 7.36
N GLY A 125 1.86 9.62 6.62
CA GLY A 125 1.68 8.51 5.70
C GLY A 125 2.10 7.14 6.26
N LEU A 126 2.60 7.10 7.49
CA LEU A 126 3.16 5.91 8.14
C LEU A 126 2.28 5.47 9.32
N ALA A 127 2.32 4.19 9.65
CA ALA A 127 1.71 3.67 10.87
C ALA A 127 2.46 4.16 12.12
N PRO A 128 1.81 4.23 13.31
CA PRO A 128 2.43 4.74 14.53
C PRO A 128 3.79 4.14 14.86
N GLU A 129 3.97 2.83 14.63
CA GLU A 129 5.22 2.13 14.90
C GLU A 129 6.40 2.67 14.07
N LEU A 130 6.15 2.99 12.79
CA LEU A 130 7.16 3.57 11.91
C LEU A 130 7.34 5.07 12.13
N ARG A 131 6.31 5.78 12.62
CA ARG A 131 6.45 7.19 13.07
C ARG A 131 7.43 7.26 14.23
N ASP A 132 7.23 6.44 15.25
CA ASP A 132 8.10 6.40 16.42
C ASP A 132 9.54 5.99 16.02
N GLU A 133 9.69 5.09 15.05
CA GLU A 133 11.00 4.73 14.52
C GLU A 133 11.67 5.89 13.78
N LEU A 134 10.93 6.57 12.91
CA LEU A 134 11.42 7.73 12.16
C LEU A 134 11.89 8.83 13.12
N GLU A 135 11.07 9.18 14.12
CA GLU A 135 11.39 10.20 15.12
C GLU A 135 12.67 9.86 15.91
N ARG A 136 12.87 8.58 16.28
CA ARG A 136 14.10 8.15 16.97
C ARG A 136 15.35 8.24 16.10
N LEU A 137 15.22 8.08 14.80
CA LEU A 137 16.35 8.08 13.86
C LEU A 137 16.70 9.47 13.35
N THR A 138 15.70 10.35 13.21
CA THR A 138 15.90 11.69 12.66
C THR A 138 16.11 12.71 13.77
N LEU A 139 17.29 13.31 13.82
CA LEU A 139 17.55 14.44 14.71
C LEU A 139 17.17 15.75 13.99
N PRO A 140 16.24 16.57 14.52
CA PRO A 140 15.87 17.84 13.91
C PRO A 140 17.03 18.84 13.88
N PHE A 141 17.11 19.64 12.82
CA PHE A 141 18.01 20.79 12.79
C PHE A 141 17.55 21.87 13.78
N THR A 142 18.50 22.60 14.36
CA THR A 142 18.19 23.77 15.19
C THR A 142 17.69 24.93 14.32
N GLU A 143 16.73 25.72 14.82
CA GLU A 143 16.21 26.87 14.07
C GLU A 143 17.20 28.04 14.01
N ASP A 144 18.07 28.15 15.02
CA ASP A 144 19.02 29.25 15.22
C ASP A 144 20.23 29.22 14.28
N ASN A 145 20.44 28.12 13.54
CA ASN A 145 21.58 27.96 12.65
C ASN A 145 21.15 27.34 11.31
N VAL A 146 21.80 27.77 10.23
CA VAL A 146 21.63 27.18 8.91
C VAL A 146 22.64 26.03 8.76
N PRO A 147 22.17 24.78 8.60
CA PRO A 147 23.06 23.63 8.48
C PRO A 147 23.96 23.76 7.25
N SER A 148 25.14 23.17 7.32
CA SER A 148 26.10 23.06 6.22
C SER A 148 25.62 22.12 5.12
N ASP A 149 26.21 22.23 3.91
CA ASP A 149 25.95 21.30 2.80
C ASP A 149 26.21 19.84 3.19
N ALA A 150 27.19 19.59 4.07
CA ALA A 150 27.49 18.24 4.53
C ALA A 150 26.39 17.70 5.46
N GLU A 151 25.92 18.50 6.41
CA GLU A 151 24.83 18.12 7.31
C GLU A 151 23.53 17.85 6.54
N LEU A 152 23.19 18.71 5.56
CA LEU A 152 22.03 18.51 4.69
C LEU A 152 22.13 17.21 3.89
N ARG A 153 23.30 16.90 3.31
CA ARG A 153 23.51 15.64 2.57
C ARG A 153 23.36 14.41 3.46
N ILE A 154 23.91 14.44 4.67
CA ILE A 154 23.81 13.30 5.60
C ILE A 154 22.36 13.09 6.02
N ALA A 155 21.66 14.14 6.44
CA ALA A 155 20.27 14.05 6.89
C ALA A 155 19.34 13.54 5.77
N GLN A 156 19.50 14.03 4.53
CA GLN A 156 18.70 13.54 3.41
C GLN A 156 19.07 12.13 3.00
N ALA A 157 20.36 11.77 2.95
CA ALA A 157 20.78 10.42 2.64
C ALA A 157 20.27 9.39 3.66
N GLN A 158 20.19 9.77 4.94
CA GLN A 158 19.59 8.95 5.98
C GLN A 158 18.12 8.65 5.69
N LEU A 159 17.32 9.68 5.36
CA LEU A 159 15.90 9.49 5.01
C LEU A 159 15.74 8.63 3.75
N VAL A 160 16.51 8.89 2.70
CA VAL A 160 16.44 8.11 1.46
C VAL A 160 16.79 6.65 1.72
N GLY A 161 17.88 6.38 2.43
CA GLY A 161 18.30 5.02 2.73
C GLY A 161 17.31 4.26 3.61
N TRP A 162 16.73 4.92 4.62
CA TRP A 162 15.71 4.32 5.47
C TRP A 162 14.43 3.99 4.67
N LEU A 163 13.96 4.92 3.83
CA LEU A 163 12.80 4.70 2.96
C LEU A 163 13.04 3.58 1.95
N GLU A 164 14.20 3.53 1.31
CA GLU A 164 14.57 2.45 0.37
C GLU A 164 14.59 1.09 1.09
N GLY A 165 15.12 1.04 2.32
CA GLY A 165 15.10 -0.15 3.17
C GLY A 165 13.68 -0.59 3.54
N LEU A 166 12.82 0.34 3.93
CA LEU A 166 11.41 0.08 4.25
C LEU A 166 10.67 -0.55 3.07
N PHE A 167 10.74 0.09 1.90
CA PHE A 167 10.05 -0.43 0.71
C PHE A 167 10.61 -1.77 0.24
N HIS A 168 11.93 -1.98 0.34
CA HIS A 168 12.54 -3.26 0.01
C HIS A 168 12.12 -4.37 0.97
N GLY A 169 11.99 -4.07 2.28
CA GLY A 169 11.46 -4.99 3.29
C GLY A 169 10.03 -5.41 2.98
N ILE A 170 9.16 -4.44 2.66
CA ILE A 170 7.76 -4.70 2.27
C ILE A 170 7.67 -5.60 1.04
N GLN A 171 8.43 -5.28 -0.01
CA GLN A 171 8.46 -6.07 -1.25
C GLN A 171 8.95 -7.51 -1.01
N THR A 172 10.00 -7.66 -0.20
CA THR A 172 10.56 -8.98 0.15
C THR A 172 9.56 -9.84 0.89
N ALA A 173 8.85 -9.28 1.88
CA ALA A 173 7.85 -10.04 2.62
C ALA A 173 6.65 -10.41 1.75
N LEU A 174 6.16 -9.48 0.91
CA LEU A 174 5.07 -9.76 -0.03
C LEU A 174 5.43 -10.87 -1.01
N PHE A 175 6.66 -10.85 -1.53
CA PHE A 175 7.15 -11.92 -2.40
C PHE A 175 7.20 -13.27 -1.65
N ALA A 176 7.71 -13.30 -0.42
CA ALA A 176 7.74 -14.51 0.40
C ALA A 176 6.33 -15.06 0.68
N GLN A 177 5.37 -14.19 0.98
CA GLN A 177 3.96 -14.57 1.17
C GLN A 177 3.36 -15.18 -0.11
N GLN A 178 3.59 -14.56 -1.27
CA GLN A 178 3.13 -15.09 -2.55
C GLN A 178 3.74 -16.46 -2.86
N MET A 179 5.02 -16.67 -2.57
CA MET A 179 5.69 -17.96 -2.79
C MET A 179 5.16 -19.04 -1.84
N ALA A 180 4.95 -18.72 -0.57
CA ALA A 180 4.34 -19.62 0.40
C ALA A 180 2.91 -20.03 0.00
N ALA A 181 2.10 -19.07 -0.45
CA ALA A 181 0.75 -19.34 -0.94
C ALA A 181 0.74 -20.24 -2.18
N ARG A 182 1.67 -20.02 -3.13
CA ARG A 182 1.82 -20.90 -4.31
C ARG A 182 2.19 -22.34 -3.92
N GLN A 183 3.13 -22.51 -2.99
CA GLN A 183 3.52 -23.85 -2.52
C GLN A 183 2.38 -24.57 -1.81
N GLN A 184 1.58 -23.87 -1.01
CA GLN A 184 0.39 -24.46 -0.37
C GLN A 184 -0.63 -24.94 -1.40
N LEU A 185 -0.89 -24.15 -2.46
CA LEU A 185 -1.79 -24.55 -3.54
C LEU A 185 -1.25 -25.74 -4.34
N GLU A 186 0.05 -25.80 -4.61
CA GLU A 186 0.68 -26.95 -5.27
C GLU A 186 0.58 -28.22 -4.42
N GLN A 187 0.80 -28.13 -3.11
CA GLN A 187 0.61 -29.25 -2.19
C GLN A 187 -0.83 -29.74 -2.16
N MET A 188 -1.81 -28.83 -2.13
CA MET A 188 -3.24 -29.18 -2.20
C MET A 188 -3.58 -29.85 -3.53
N ARG A 189 -3.04 -29.37 -4.65
CA ARG A 189 -3.24 -29.99 -5.97
C ARG A 189 -2.60 -31.38 -6.07
N GLN A 190 -1.44 -31.58 -5.46
CA GLN A 190 -0.77 -32.89 -5.41
C GLN A 190 -1.49 -33.88 -4.47
N GLY A 191 -2.08 -33.40 -3.38
CA GLY A 191 -2.89 -34.21 -2.45
C GLY A 191 -4.33 -34.48 -2.93
N ALA A 192 -4.88 -33.64 -3.81
CA ALA A 192 -6.25 -33.76 -4.33
C ALA A 192 -6.33 -34.47 -5.70
N LEU A 193 -5.20 -34.84 -6.31
CA LEU A 193 -5.20 -35.74 -7.46
C LEU A 193 -5.65 -37.13 -6.97
N PRO A 194 -6.82 -37.66 -7.38
CA PRO A 194 -7.21 -39.02 -7.00
C PRO A 194 -6.10 -39.96 -7.44
N PRO A 195 -5.63 -40.89 -6.58
CA PRO A 195 -4.69 -41.91 -7.01
C PRO A 195 -5.29 -42.55 -8.25
N GLY A 196 -4.57 -42.41 -9.37
CA GLY A 196 -4.96 -43.05 -10.62
C GLY A 196 -5.33 -44.47 -10.27
N VAL A 197 -6.54 -44.87 -10.65
CA VAL A 197 -7.03 -46.24 -10.53
C VAL A 197 -5.93 -47.13 -11.09
N SER A 198 -5.09 -47.67 -10.21
CA SER A 198 -4.31 -48.86 -10.51
C SER A 198 -5.37 -49.92 -10.65
N VAL A 199 -5.85 -50.16 -11.88
CA VAL A 199 -6.71 -51.30 -12.19
C VAL A 199 -5.90 -52.53 -11.76
N PRO A 200 -6.24 -53.20 -10.65
CA PRO A 200 -5.52 -54.36 -10.21
C PRO A 200 -6.15 -55.55 -10.93
N GLY A 201 -5.46 -56.03 -11.96
CA GLY A 201 -5.76 -57.35 -12.51
C GLY A 201 -5.74 -57.42 -14.03
N GLN A 202 -4.55 -57.62 -14.60
CA GLN A 202 -4.42 -58.55 -15.72
C GLN A 202 -2.99 -59.12 -15.75
N ARG A 203 -2.71 -60.09 -14.87
CA ARG A 203 -1.79 -61.16 -15.25
C ARG A 203 -2.58 -62.12 -16.13
N GLY A 204 -2.21 -62.22 -17.41
CA GLY A 204 -2.60 -63.34 -18.25
C GLY A 204 -2.81 -62.95 -19.71
N GLY A 205 -1.80 -63.21 -20.55
CA GLY A 205 -1.98 -63.35 -21.99
C GLY A 205 -0.80 -62.84 -22.83
N PRO A 206 0.02 -63.71 -23.44
CA PRO A 206 0.91 -63.33 -24.52
C PRO A 206 0.10 -63.25 -25.82
N GLY A 207 -0.06 -62.05 -26.39
CA GLY A 207 -0.81 -61.92 -27.64
C GLY A 207 -0.79 -60.53 -28.28
N HIS A 208 -0.05 -60.46 -29.39
CA HIS A 208 -0.19 -59.57 -30.56
C HIS A 208 0.35 -58.12 -30.54
N PRO A 209 1.27 -57.78 -31.48
CA PRO A 209 1.60 -56.41 -31.85
C PRO A 209 0.66 -55.92 -32.96
N GLY A 210 -0.18 -54.93 -32.65
CA GLY A 210 -1.05 -54.26 -33.63
C GLY A 210 -0.49 -52.89 -34.02
N THR A 211 0.10 -52.82 -35.20
CA THR A 211 0.49 -51.59 -35.90
C THR A 211 -0.73 -50.73 -36.24
N GLY A 212 -0.67 -49.42 -36.01
CA GLY A 212 -1.74 -48.48 -36.36
C GLY A 212 -1.21 -47.06 -36.59
N GLN A 213 -0.57 -46.89 -37.75
CA GLN A 213 -0.19 -45.62 -38.37
C GLN A 213 -1.44 -44.78 -38.67
N TYR A 214 -1.47 -43.52 -38.27
CA TYR A 214 -2.41 -42.53 -38.80
C TYR A 214 -1.66 -41.29 -39.31
N LEU A 215 -2.20 -40.82 -40.44
CA LEU A 215 -1.76 -39.74 -41.32
C LEU A 215 -1.99 -38.36 -40.73
#